data_AF-A0A5D0WMS0-F1
#
_entry.id   AF-A0A5D0WMS0-F1
#
_cell.length_a   1.000
_cell.length_b   1.000
_cell.length_c   1.000
_cell.angle_alpha   90.00
_cell.angle_beta   90.00
_cell.angle_gamma   90.00
#
_symmetry.space_group_name_H-M   'P 1'
#
loop_
_entity.id
_entity.type
_entity.pdbx_description
1 polymer ?
#
loop_
_entity_poly.entity_id
_entity_poly.type
_entity_poly.pdbx_seq_one_letter_code
_entity_poly.pdbx_strand_id
1 'polypeptide(L)'
;MNRLLRLAALIKFSHFSIALRELMHALADRRYELLVTLALGGGLLLLGATALYWAEREVQPEAFGSIPRALYWAVITLTAVGYGDVSPVTPLGKILASLVAMSGIGLVAMPTGIMAAAFSDAMQRRRALNAPTLARREDDEMDPT
;
A
#
# COMPACT_ATOMS: atom_id res chain seq x y z
N MET A 1 4.43 36.13 18.60
CA MET A 1 3.57 35.13 17.90
C MET A 1 4.29 33.81 17.59
N ASN A 2 5.48 33.81 16.96
CA ASN A 2 6.08 32.58 16.39
C ASN A 2 6.56 31.50 17.39
N ARG A 3 6.78 31.83 18.67
CA ARG A 3 7.22 30.85 19.69
C ARG A 3 6.07 29.97 20.22
N LEU A 4 4.87 30.53 20.35
CA LEU A 4 3.68 29.80 20.80
C LEU A 4 3.18 28.80 19.73
N LEU A 5 3.29 29.18 18.45
CA LEU A 5 3.00 28.28 17.33
C LEU A 5 3.97 27.08 17.26
N ARG A 6 5.25 27.25 17.63
CA ARG A 6 6.22 26.14 17.71
C ARG A 6 5.93 25.17 18.86
N LEU A 7 5.47 25.68 20.01
CA LEU A 7 5.05 24.86 21.15
C LEU A 7 3.77 24.07 20.85
N ALA A 8 2.78 24.69 20.19
CA ALA A 8 1.60 23.99 19.70
C ALA A 8 1.94 22.93 18.63
N ALA A 9 2.91 23.21 17.76
CA ALA A 9 3.42 22.24 16.78
C ALA A 9 4.14 21.05 17.44
N LEU A 10 4.88 21.25 18.54
CA LEU A 10 5.52 20.19 19.32
C LEU A 10 4.50 19.25 20.00
N ILE A 11 3.39 19.78 20.51
CA ILE A 11 2.29 18.96 21.08
C ILE A 11 1.58 18.18 19.96
N LYS A 12 1.38 18.80 18.79
CA LYS A 12 0.86 18.13 17.58
C LYS A 12 1.79 17.00 17.11
N PHE A 13 3.09 17.21 17.17
CA PHE A 13 4.11 16.22 16.83
C PHE A 13 4.11 15.04 17.82
N SER A 14 3.88 15.33 19.11
CA SER A 14 3.71 14.30 20.15
C SER A 14 2.46 13.44 19.90
N HIS A 15 1.30 14.04 19.58
CA HIS A 15 0.10 13.27 19.19
C HIS A 15 0.28 12.50 17.87
N PHE A 16 0.99 13.08 16.89
CA PHE A 16 1.32 12.40 15.64
C PHE A 16 2.22 11.19 15.88
N SER A 17 3.19 11.29 16.80
CA SER A 17 4.07 10.19 17.16
C SER A 17 3.31 9.02 17.81
N ILE A 18 2.26 9.31 18.58
CA ILE A 18 1.37 8.30 19.17
C ILE A 18 0.52 7.64 18.07
N ALA A 19 -0.15 8.43 17.23
CA ALA A 19 -0.98 7.90 16.14
C ALA A 19 -0.16 7.07 15.13
N LEU A 20 1.07 7.50 14.81
CA LEU A 20 1.98 6.77 13.94
C LEU A 20 2.47 5.47 14.60
N ARG A 21 2.73 5.46 15.91
CA ARG A 21 3.13 4.26 16.65
C ARG A 21 2.01 3.22 16.71
N GLU A 22 0.76 3.66 16.92
CA GLU A 22 -0.41 2.79 16.83
C GLU A 22 -0.59 2.20 15.43
N LEU A 23 -0.43 3.03 14.39
CA LEU A 23 -0.46 2.57 13.00
C LEU A 23 0.67 1.57 12.71
N MET A 24 1.89 1.86 13.13
CA MET A 24 3.04 0.97 12.95
C MET A 24 2.84 -0.36 13.68
N HIS A 25 2.27 -0.37 14.88
CA HIS A 25 1.90 -1.60 15.58
C HIS A 25 0.80 -2.37 14.84
N ALA A 26 -0.26 -1.69 14.41
CA ALA A 26 -1.35 -2.31 13.66
C ALA A 26 -0.88 -2.90 12.32
N LEU A 27 0.07 -2.26 11.63
CA LEU A 27 0.70 -2.79 10.42
C LEU A 27 1.69 -3.93 10.72
N ALA A 28 2.43 -3.85 11.82
CA ALA A 28 3.33 -4.92 12.26
C ALA A 28 2.56 -6.21 12.60
N ASP A 29 1.36 -6.08 13.17
CA ASP A 29 0.44 -7.21 13.40
C ASP A 29 0.00 -7.86 12.08
N ARG A 30 -0.09 -7.07 11.00
CA ARG A 30 -0.48 -7.51 9.64
C ARG A 30 0.73 -7.79 8.72
N ARG A 31 1.94 -7.90 9.26
CA ARG A 31 3.17 -8.09 8.48
C ARG A 31 3.13 -9.28 7.52
N TYR A 32 2.47 -10.37 7.91
CA TYR A 32 2.36 -11.57 7.07
C TYR A 32 1.52 -11.30 5.82
N GLU A 33 0.38 -10.60 5.97
CA GLU A 33 -0.48 -10.22 4.84
C GLU A 33 0.25 -9.26 3.88
N LEU A 34 1.02 -8.32 4.43
CA LEU A 34 1.87 -7.42 3.64
C LEU A 34 2.99 -8.16 2.90
N LEU A 35 3.66 -9.10 3.57
CA LEU A 35 4.72 -9.92 2.95
C LEU A 35 4.15 -10.82 1.85
N VAL A 36 2.99 -11.42 2.05
CA VAL A 36 2.30 -12.23 1.02
C VAL A 36 1.96 -11.36 -0.19
N THR A 37 1.42 -10.16 0.04
CA THR A 37 1.12 -9.19 -1.02
C THR A 37 2.39 -8.82 -1.80
N LEU A 38 3.48 -8.53 -1.10
CA LEU A 38 4.77 -8.19 -1.72
C LEU A 38 5.36 -9.37 -2.49
N ALA A 39 5.27 -10.59 -1.95
CA ALA A 39 5.75 -11.80 -2.60
C ALA A 39 4.93 -12.12 -3.87
N LEU A 40 3.61 -11.97 -3.82
CA LEU A 40 2.73 -12.11 -4.98
C LEU A 40 3.08 -11.06 -6.04
N GLY A 41 3.25 -9.80 -5.65
CA GLY A 41 3.66 -8.73 -6.55
C GLY A 41 5.02 -8.99 -7.19
N GLY A 42 6.03 -9.37 -6.39
CA GLY A 42 7.35 -9.75 -6.87
C GLY A 42 7.32 -10.94 -7.83
N GLY A 43 6.53 -11.96 -7.53
CA GLY A 43 6.32 -13.10 -8.42
C GLY A 43 5.69 -12.68 -9.75
N LEU A 44 4.64 -11.84 -9.71
CA LEU A 44 3.95 -11.34 -10.90
C LEU A 44 4.87 -10.47 -11.77
N LEU A 45 5.72 -9.65 -11.15
CA LEU A 45 6.75 -8.87 -11.82
C LEU A 45 7.77 -9.75 -12.54
N LEU A 46 8.33 -10.76 -11.85
CA LEU A 46 9.31 -11.66 -12.44
C LEU A 46 8.73 -12.51 -13.56
N LEU A 47 7.51 -13.04 -13.37
CA LEU A 47 6.79 -13.80 -14.38
C LEU A 47 6.44 -12.94 -15.60
N GLY A 48 5.89 -11.75 -15.37
CA GLY A 48 5.56 -10.79 -16.43
C GLY A 48 6.79 -10.35 -17.22
N ALA A 49 7.89 -10.02 -16.53
CA ALA A 49 9.16 -9.66 -17.14
C ALA A 49 9.75 -10.80 -17.99
N THR A 50 9.73 -12.02 -17.48
CA THR A 50 10.26 -13.19 -18.19
C THR A 50 9.41 -13.52 -19.43
N ALA A 51 8.08 -13.46 -19.29
CA ALA A 51 7.15 -13.70 -20.39
C ALA A 51 7.30 -12.64 -21.50
N LEU A 52 7.40 -11.36 -21.13
CA LEU A 52 7.61 -10.27 -22.09
C LEU A 52 8.99 -10.31 -22.73
N TYR A 53 10.04 -10.65 -21.97
CA TYR A 53 11.36 -10.91 -22.53
C TYR A 53 11.26 -11.96 -23.64
N TRP A 54 10.59 -13.08 -23.39
CA TRP A 54 10.47 -14.13 -24.40
C TRP A 54 9.63 -13.70 -25.62
N ALA A 55 8.57 -12.94 -25.41
CA ALA A 55 7.68 -12.48 -26.48
C ALA A 55 8.28 -11.34 -27.33
N GLU A 56 9.10 -10.45 -26.76
CA GLU A 56 9.51 -9.19 -27.40
C GLU A 56 11.02 -9.11 -27.70
N ARG A 57 11.88 -9.96 -27.13
CA ARG A 57 13.35 -9.82 -27.26
C ARG A 57 13.87 -9.79 -28.70
N GLU A 58 13.19 -10.47 -29.63
CA GLU A 58 13.60 -10.54 -31.04
C GLU A 58 13.20 -9.30 -31.83
N VAL A 59 12.05 -8.71 -31.48
CA VAL A 59 11.49 -7.53 -32.18
C VAL A 59 11.98 -6.23 -31.57
N GLN A 60 12.20 -6.21 -30.25
CA GLN A 60 12.60 -5.04 -29.47
C GLN A 60 13.79 -5.36 -28.54
N PRO A 61 14.97 -5.71 -29.07
CA PRO A 61 16.13 -6.10 -28.25
C PRO A 61 16.65 -4.96 -27.36
N GLU A 62 16.50 -3.70 -27.78
CA GLU A 62 16.92 -2.56 -26.95
C GLU A 62 16.08 -2.45 -25.68
N ALA A 63 14.77 -2.68 -25.78
CA ALA A 63 13.84 -2.50 -24.68
C ALA A 63 13.54 -3.78 -23.89
N PHE A 64 13.43 -4.92 -24.55
CA PHE A 64 13.09 -6.22 -23.94
C PHE A 64 14.21 -7.27 -24.10
N GLY A 65 15.43 -6.89 -24.50
CA GLY A 65 16.54 -7.83 -24.70
C GLY A 65 17.19 -8.37 -23.43
N SER A 66 16.73 -8.01 -22.24
CA SER A 66 17.16 -8.62 -20.97
C SER A 66 16.04 -8.59 -19.94
N ILE A 67 16.03 -9.57 -19.02
CA ILE A 67 15.02 -9.67 -17.95
C ILE A 67 14.96 -8.39 -17.10
N PRO A 68 16.08 -7.75 -16.69
CA PRO A 68 16.00 -6.50 -15.92
C PRO A 68 15.31 -5.35 -16.65
N ARG A 69 15.47 -5.25 -17.98
CA ARG A 69 14.78 -4.22 -18.76
C ARG A 69 13.27 -4.51 -18.88
N ALA A 70 12.90 -5.76 -19.13
CA ALA A 70 11.50 -6.19 -19.11
C ALA A 70 10.87 -6.02 -17.71
N LEU A 71 11.66 -6.22 -16.64
CA LEU A 71 11.25 -6.00 -15.26
C LEU A 71 10.97 -4.54 -14.96
N TYR A 72 11.81 -3.62 -15.43
CA TYR A 72 11.55 -2.18 -15.35
C TYR A 72 10.19 -1.84 -15.97
N TRP A 73 9.92 -2.34 -17.19
CA TRP A 73 8.63 -2.17 -17.85
C TRP A 73 7.47 -2.76 -17.02
N ALA A 74 7.64 -3.98 -16.50
CA ALA A 74 6.63 -4.63 -15.68
C ALA A 74 6.34 -3.84 -14.40
N VAL A 75 7.36 -3.26 -13.75
CA VAL A 75 7.21 -2.42 -12.56
C VAL A 75 6.38 -1.19 -12.86
N ILE A 76 6.74 -0.40 -13.88
CA ILE A 76 6.02 0.84 -14.21
C ILE A 76 4.58 0.57 -14.66
N THR A 77 4.32 -0.57 -15.33
CA THR A 77 2.96 -0.96 -15.74
C THR A 77 2.14 -1.46 -14.55
N LEU A 78 2.70 -2.36 -13.73
CA LEU A 78 1.99 -2.96 -12.59
C LEU A 78 1.65 -1.91 -11.52
N THR A 79 2.51 -0.90 -11.37
CA THR A 79 2.28 0.26 -10.48
C THR A 79 1.44 1.37 -11.11
N ALA A 80 0.94 1.17 -12.33
CA ALA A 80 0.14 2.13 -13.09
C ALA A 80 0.84 3.49 -13.34
N VAL A 81 2.17 3.54 -13.30
CA VAL A 81 2.95 4.73 -13.71
C VAL A 81 2.94 4.88 -15.22
N GLY A 82 3.27 3.81 -15.95
CA GLY A 82 3.15 3.71 -17.41
C GLY A 82 3.72 4.89 -18.19
N TYR A 83 5.04 5.12 -18.14
CA TYR A 83 5.69 6.25 -18.82
C TYR A 83 5.41 6.34 -20.33
N GLY A 84 5.11 5.21 -20.98
CA GLY A 84 4.80 5.16 -22.41
C GLY A 84 6.02 5.30 -23.32
N ASP A 85 7.22 5.22 -22.77
CA ASP A 85 8.51 5.20 -23.47
C ASP A 85 8.69 3.93 -24.29
N VAL A 86 8.20 2.81 -23.77
CA VAL A 86 8.28 1.48 -24.40
C VAL A 86 6.95 0.75 -24.23
N SER A 87 6.52 0.01 -25.25
CA SER A 87 5.39 -0.92 -25.13
C SER A 87 5.58 -2.18 -25.97
N PRO A 88 5.04 -3.34 -25.56
CA PRO A 88 5.07 -4.57 -26.36
C PRO A 88 4.32 -4.38 -27.68
N VAL A 89 4.96 -4.74 -28.79
CA VAL A 89 4.39 -4.56 -30.13
C VAL A 89 3.82 -5.84 -30.71
N THR A 90 4.28 -7.00 -30.24
CA THR A 90 3.82 -8.30 -30.72
C THR A 90 2.40 -8.59 -30.23
N PRO A 91 1.60 -9.37 -30.98
CA PRO A 91 0.27 -9.79 -30.52
C PRO A 91 0.31 -10.50 -29.16
N LEU A 92 1.27 -11.40 -28.97
CA LEU A 92 1.48 -12.11 -27.70
C LEU A 92 1.88 -11.15 -26.58
N GLY A 93 2.83 -10.26 -26.84
CA GLY A 93 3.28 -9.25 -25.88
C GLY A 93 2.17 -8.32 -25.43
N LYS A 94 1.25 -7.92 -26.32
CA LYS A 94 0.08 -7.09 -25.98
C LYS A 94 -0.91 -7.83 -25.06
N ILE A 95 -1.13 -9.12 -25.29
CA ILE A 95 -1.97 -9.95 -24.41
C ILE A 95 -1.34 -10.04 -23.03
N LEU A 96 -0.04 -10.36 -22.97
CA LEU A 96 0.71 -10.47 -21.71
C LEU A 96 0.74 -9.13 -20.95
N ALA A 97 1.01 -8.03 -21.65
CA ALA A 97 0.97 -6.67 -21.11
C ALA A 97 -0.39 -6.33 -20.49
N SER A 98 -1.48 -6.68 -21.17
CA SER A 98 -2.83 -6.44 -20.67
C SER A 98 -3.11 -7.23 -19.40
N LEU A 99 -2.65 -8.48 -19.31
CA LEU A 99 -2.77 -9.29 -18.09
C LEU A 99 -1.96 -8.71 -16.93
N VAL A 100 -0.73 -8.24 -17.18
CA VAL A 100 0.11 -7.57 -16.18
C VAL A 100 -0.58 -6.29 -15.68
N ALA A 101 -1.07 -5.45 -16.58
CA ALA A 101 -1.76 -4.21 -16.23
C ALA A 101 -3.01 -4.48 -15.37
N MET A 102 -3.85 -5.45 -15.76
CA MET A 102 -5.06 -5.81 -15.02
C MET A 102 -4.75 -6.41 -13.64
N SER A 103 -3.67 -7.19 -13.53
CA SER A 103 -3.20 -7.74 -12.26
C SER A 103 -2.72 -6.64 -11.29
N GLY A 104 -2.19 -5.53 -11.82
CA GLY A 104 -1.75 -4.38 -11.02
C GLY A 104 -2.87 -3.77 -10.18
N ILE A 105 -4.08 -3.70 -10.73
CA ILE A 105 -5.26 -3.19 -10.01
C ILE A 105 -5.54 -4.04 -8.76
N GLY A 106 -5.54 -5.36 -8.91
CA GLY A 106 -5.75 -6.29 -7.79
C GLY A 106 -4.60 -6.23 -6.76
N LEU A 107 -3.37 -6.09 -7.24
CA LEU A 107 -2.20 -5.99 -6.36
C LEU A 107 -2.21 -4.74 -5.49
N VAL A 108 -2.62 -3.58 -6.04
CA VAL A 108 -2.73 -2.32 -5.28
C VAL A 108 -3.92 -2.33 -4.30
N ALA A 109 -4.97 -3.08 -4.61
CA ALA A 109 -6.13 -3.22 -3.72
C ALA A 109 -5.79 -3.96 -2.41
N MET A 110 -4.91 -4.97 -2.45
CA MET A 110 -4.52 -5.76 -1.27
C MET A 110 -3.89 -4.94 -0.13
N PRO A 111 -2.77 -4.20 -0.33
CA PRO A 111 -2.15 -3.43 0.74
C PRO A 111 -3.06 -2.30 1.22
N THR A 112 -3.84 -1.69 0.31
CA THR A 112 -4.86 -0.68 0.65
C THR A 112 -5.92 -1.27 1.58
N GLY A 113 -6.42 -2.48 1.28
CA GLY A 113 -7.38 -3.20 2.12
C GLY A 113 -6.82 -3.56 3.50
N ILE A 114 -5.57 -4.03 3.55
CA ILE A 114 -4.87 -4.33 4.81
C ILE A 114 -4.76 -3.07 5.67
N MET A 115 -4.38 -1.94 5.07
CA MET A 115 -4.31 -0.65 5.77
C MET A 115 -5.67 -0.19 6.29
N ALA A 116 -6.73 -0.33 5.48
CA ALA A 116 -8.08 0.03 5.89
C ALA A 116 -8.56 -0.83 7.08
N ALA A 117 -8.29 -2.14 7.05
CA ALA A 117 -8.59 -3.04 8.15
C ALA A 117 -7.81 -2.67 9.42
N ALA A 118 -6.51 -2.41 9.31
CA ALA A 118 -5.67 -1.98 10.43
C ALA A 118 -6.18 -0.68 11.08
N PHE A 119 -6.61 0.29 10.27
CA PHE A 119 -7.18 1.54 10.76
C PHE A 119 -8.54 1.34 11.45
N SER A 120 -9.40 0.50 10.86
CA SER A 120 -10.70 0.13 11.47
C SER A 120 -10.51 -0.53 12.83
N ASP A 121 -9.59 -1.50 12.93
CA ASP A 121 -9.26 -2.20 14.18
C ASP A 121 -8.76 -1.22 15.25
N ALA A 122 -7.85 -0.31 14.89
CA ALA A 122 -7.33 0.71 15.81
C ALA A 122 -8.44 1.65 16.34
N MET A 123 -9.38 2.04 15.47
CA MET A 123 -10.50 2.89 15.87
C MET A 123 -11.49 2.16 16.78
N GLN A 124 -11.78 0.88 16.51
CA GLN A 124 -12.62 0.05 17.36
C GLN A 124 -12.01 -0.15 18.75
N ARG A 125 -10.70 -0.43 18.83
CA ARG A 125 -9.98 -0.53 20.12
C ARG A 125 -10.08 0.75 20.93
N ARG A 126 -9.92 1.92 20.31
CA ARG A 126 -10.08 3.22 20.99
C ARG A 126 -11.49 3.45 21.52
N ARG A 127 -12.53 3.07 20.76
CA ARG A 127 -13.93 3.17 21.22
C ARG A 127 -14.19 2.26 22.42
N ALA A 128 -13.73 1.02 22.38
CA ALA A 128 -13.88 0.07 23.48
C ALA A 128 -13.20 0.53 24.77
N LEU A 129 -12.01 1.14 24.67
CA LEU A 129 -11.28 1.70 25.82
C LEU A 129 -11.97 2.92 26.45
N ASN A 130 -12.72 3.70 25.67
CA ASN A 130 -13.41 4.90 26.16
C ASN A 130 -14.83 4.63 26.69
N ALA A 131 -15.43 3.47 26.36
CA ALA A 131 -16.80 3.13 26.78
C ALA A 131 -16.99 3.07 28.31
N PRO A 132 -16.08 2.50 29.13
CA PRO A 132 -16.22 2.49 30.58
C PRO A 132 -16.08 3.88 31.21
N THR A 133 -15.27 4.75 30.59
CA THR A 133 -15.03 6.12 31.05
C THR A 133 -16.20 7.05 30.79
N LEU A 134 -17.00 6.76 29.75
CA LEU A 134 -18.23 7.49 29.43
C LEU A 134 -19.37 7.08 30.37
N ALA A 135 -19.57 5.77 30.59
CA ALA A 135 -20.60 5.28 31.51
C ALA A 135 -20.43 5.85 32.93
N ARG A 136 -19.19 5.90 33.43
CA ARG A 136 -18.89 6.43 34.77
C ARG A 136 -19.10 7.95 34.89
N ARG A 137 -19.00 8.70 33.78
CA ARG A 137 -19.27 10.14 33.75
C ARG A 137 -20.76 10.45 33.68
N GLU A 138 -21.52 9.64 32.94
CA GLU A 138 -22.98 9.74 32.91
C GLU A 138 -23.59 9.42 34.27
N ASP A 139 -23.04 8.44 35.00
CA ASP A 139 -23.47 8.13 36.38
C ASP A 139 -23.18 9.26 37.37
N ASP A 140 -21.99 9.88 37.31
CA ASP A 140 -21.60 11.03 38.17
C ASP A 140 -22.38 12.32 37.82
N GLU A 141 -22.87 12.47 36.59
CA GLU A 141 -23.64 13.65 36.15
C GLU A 141 -25.14 13.51 36.46
N MET A 142 -25.64 12.27 36.67
CA MET A 142 -27.02 11.98 37.09
C MET A 142 -27.26 12.02 38.61
N ASP A 143 -26.21 12.16 39.43
CA ASP A 143 -26.33 12.32 40.88
C ASP A 143 -25.97 13.75 41.32
N PRO A 144 -26.88 14.74 41.18
CA PRO A 144 -26.66 16.06 41.73
C PRO A 144 -27.01 16.00 43.22
N THR A 145 -26.00 15.82 44.07
CA THR A 145 -26.10 16.04 45.53
C THR A 145 -26.68 17.41 45.86
#